data_AF-A0A6A4CQR0-F1
#
_entry.id   AF-A0A6A4CQR0-F1
#
_cell.length_a   1.000
_cell.length_b   1.000
_cell.length_c   1.000
_cell.angle_alpha   90.00
_cell.angle_beta   90.00
_cell.angle_gamma   90.00
#
_symmetry.space_group_name_H-M   'P 1'
#
loop_
_entity.id
_entity.type
_entity.pdbx_description
1 polymer ?
#
loop_
_entity_poly.entity_id
_entity_poly.type
_entity_poly.pdbx_seq_one_letter_code
_entity_poly.pdbx_strand_id
1 'polypeptide(L)'
;MHQLTSKLFRDSKNTKSFYDDIYVFTKSHSIDEHLEALRKTLDILRDNKLCVKLAKCVFCANEIPCLGDFVGRDGVRVDPDKVQTIKTDPYLELKRRSTASWV
;
A
#
# COMPACT_ATOMS: atom_id res chain seq x y z
N MET A 1 -5.29 12.49 -11.12
CA MET A 1 -4.19 12.42 -10.14
C MET A 1 -3.22 11.27 -10.43
N HIS A 2 -3.71 10.03 -10.62
CA HIS A 2 -2.86 8.85 -10.87
C HIS A 2 -1.80 8.98 -11.99
N GLN A 3 -2.11 9.58 -13.14
CA GLN A 3 -1.13 9.76 -14.23
C GLN A 3 -0.03 10.79 -13.91
N LEU A 4 -0.30 11.75 -13.02
CA LEU A 4 0.66 12.79 -12.64
C LEU A 4 1.65 12.24 -11.61
N THR A 5 1.15 11.59 -10.56
CA THR A 5 1.98 11.00 -9.50
C THR A 5 2.85 9.86 -10.05
N SER A 6 2.30 9.03 -10.93
CA SER A 6 3.06 7.93 -11.56
C SER A 6 4.17 8.42 -12.51
N LYS A 7 4.04 9.62 -13.09
CA LYS A 7 5.10 10.27 -13.85
C LYS A 7 6.15 10.91 -12.93
N LEU A 8 5.70 11.59 -11.86
CA LEU A 8 6.58 12.27 -10.90
C LEU A 8 7.51 11.31 -10.17
N PHE A 9 7.02 10.14 -9.77
CA PHE A 9 7.79 9.17 -9.00
C PHE A 9 8.37 8.03 -9.84
N ARG A 10 8.37 8.15 -11.18
CA ARG A 10 8.88 7.11 -12.09
C ARG A 10 10.34 6.76 -11.79
N ASP A 11 11.17 7.78 -11.63
CA ASP A 11 12.62 7.64 -11.44
C ASP A 11 13.04 7.65 -9.96
N SER A 12 12.07 7.76 -9.04
CA SER A 12 12.34 7.70 -7.61
C SER A 12 12.64 6.26 -7.17
N LYS A 13 13.78 6.07 -6.50
CA LYS A 13 14.18 4.77 -5.94
C LYS A 13 13.35 4.34 -4.75
N ASN A 14 12.92 5.30 -3.92
CA ASN A 14 12.32 5.07 -2.60
C ASN A 14 10.83 5.40 -2.54
N THR A 15 10.23 5.79 -3.67
CA THR A 15 8.85 6.27 -3.72
C THR A 15 8.13 5.64 -4.88
N LYS A 16 6.93 5.12 -4.63
CA LYS A 16 6.02 4.60 -5.65
C LYS A 16 4.63 5.14 -5.40
N SER A 17 3.89 5.40 -6.46
CA SER A 17 2.49 5.81 -6.38
C SER A 17 1.61 4.76 -7.02
N PHE A 18 0.46 4.48 -6.42
CA PHE A 18 -0.56 3.61 -6.98
C PHE A 18 -1.93 4.20 -6.72
N TYR A 19 -2.73 4.41 -7.77
CA TYR A 19 -3.91 5.28 -7.74
C TYR A 19 -3.66 6.62 -7.03
N ASP A 20 -4.30 6.83 -5.88
CA ASP A 20 -4.23 8.05 -5.07
C ASP A 20 -3.26 7.93 -3.89
N ASP A 21 -2.67 6.76 -3.68
CA ASP A 21 -1.75 6.48 -2.57
C ASP A 21 -0.29 6.63 -3.01
N ILE A 22 0.53 7.13 -2.09
CA ILE A 22 1.97 7.28 -2.26
C ILE A 22 2.65 6.48 -1.15
N TYR A 23 3.53 5.59 -1.57
CA TYR A 23 4.29 4.68 -0.73
C TYR A 23 5.75 5.11 -0.73
N VAL A 24 6.28 5.33 0.47
CA VAL A 24 7.70 5.63 0.69
C VAL A 24 8.33 4.45 1.44
N PHE A 25 9.45 3.95 0.95
CA PHE A 25 10.13 2.79 1.53
C PHE A 25 11.65 2.84 1.33
N THR A 26 12.35 2.17 2.24
CA THR A 26 13.81 2.03 2.22
C THR A 26 14.17 0.55 2.39
N LYS A 27 15.33 0.14 1.84
CA LYS A 27 15.85 -1.22 2.04
C LYS A 27 16.50 -1.39 3.41
N SER A 28 17.10 -0.31 3.91
CA SER A 28 17.75 -0.24 5.21
C SER A 28 16.72 -0.12 6.34
N HIS A 29 17.10 -0.62 7.52
CA HIS A 29 16.36 -0.40 8.77
C HIS A 29 16.63 0.98 9.39
N SER A 30 17.53 1.78 8.78
CA SER A 30 17.81 3.14 9.23
C SER A 30 16.59 4.04 9.08
N ILE A 31 16.16 4.63 10.19
CA ILE A 31 15.09 5.62 10.21
C ILE A 31 15.52 6.92 9.52
N ASP A 32 16.80 7.27 9.61
CA ASP A 32 17.34 8.49 9.01
C ASP A 32 17.26 8.44 7.48
N GLU A 33 17.58 7.29 6.87
CA GLU A 33 17.40 7.07 5.43
C GLU A 33 15.92 7.19 5.02
N HIS A 34 15.02 6.68 5.86
CA HIS A 34 13.58 6.76 5.61
C HIS A 34 13.06 8.19 5.70
N LEU A 35 13.54 8.96 6.69
CA LEU A 35 13.20 10.38 6.84
C LEU A 35 13.74 11.22 5.67
N GLU A 36 14.93 10.90 5.16
CA GLU A 36 15.48 11.57 3.98
C GLU A 36 14.63 11.28 2.72
N ALA A 37 14.23 10.01 2.52
CA ALA A 37 13.34 9.63 1.42
C ALA A 37 11.96 10.30 1.52
N LEU A 38 11.40 10.36 2.74
CA LEU A 38 10.14 11.04 3.01
C LEU A 38 10.25 12.53 2.72
N ARG A 39 11.34 13.18 3.17
CA ARG A 39 11.60 14.60 2.91
C ARG A 39 11.63 14.90 1.41
N LYS A 40 12.38 14.11 0.62
CA LYS A 40 12.42 14.24 -0.84
C LYS A 40 11.05 14.08 -1.49
N THR A 41 10.25 13.13 -1.01
CA THR A 41 8.89 12.91 -1.51
C THR A 41 7.98 14.09 -1.23
N LEU A 42 8.02 14.63 0.00
CA LEU A 42 7.24 15.80 0.40
C LEU A 42 7.67 17.07 -0.35
N ASP A 43 8.97 17.24 -0.61
CA ASP A 43 9.47 18.36 -1.42
C ASP A 43 8.94 18.28 -2.86
N ILE A 44 8.96 17.10 -3.50
CA ILE A 44 8.36 16.90 -4.84
C ILE A 44 6.87 17.24 -4.84
N LEU A 45 6.14 16.82 -3.80
CA LEU A 45 4.71 17.12 -3.68
C LEU A 45 4.46 18.62 -3.55
N ARG A 46 5.25 19.31 -2.72
CA ARG A 46 5.17 20.76 -2.54
C ARG A 46 5.43 21.50 -3.85
N ASP A 47 6.48 21.14 -4.57
CA ASP A 47 6.88 21.80 -5.81
C ASP A 47 5.83 21.64 -6.92
N ASN A 48 5.08 20.54 -6.88
CA ASN A 48 3.97 20.25 -7.79
C ASN A 48 2.59 20.69 -7.26
N LYS A 49 2.54 21.41 -6.13
CA LYS A 49 1.30 21.88 -5.47
C LYS A 49 0.31 20.76 -5.15
N LEU A 50 0.83 19.56 -4.86
CA LEU A 50 0.04 18.40 -4.45
C LEU A 50 -0.03 18.35 -2.93
N CYS A 51 -1.24 18.16 -2.40
CA CYS A 51 -1.48 18.06 -0.97
C CYS A 51 -1.90 16.63 -0.59
N VAL A 52 -1.38 16.13 0.52
CA VAL A 52 -1.80 14.85 1.11
C VAL A 52 -2.66 15.10 2.34
N LYS A 53 -3.64 14.22 2.57
CA LYS A 53 -4.49 14.30 3.76
C LYS A 53 -3.78 13.63 4.93
N LEU A 54 -3.17 14.42 5.82
CA LEU A 54 -2.42 13.93 6.99
C LEU A 54 -3.19 12.90 7.83
N ALA A 55 -4.50 13.09 8.01
CA ALA A 55 -5.35 12.16 8.76
C ALA A 55 -5.46 10.75 8.14
N LYS A 56 -5.01 10.55 6.90
CA LYS A 56 -4.96 9.25 6.23
C LYS A 56 -3.53 8.72 6.05
N CYS A 57 -2.51 9.49 6.43
CA CYS A 57 -1.13 9.10 6.25
C CYS A 57 -0.67 8.24 7.44
N VAL A 58 0.04 7.15 7.14
CA VAL A 58 0.75 6.33 8.12
C VAL A 58 2.25 6.53 7.87
N PHE A 59 3.00 6.87 8.91
CA PHE A 59 4.43 7.16 8.81
C PHE A 59 5.25 6.19 9.65
N CYS A 60 6.46 5.86 9.16
CA CYS A 60 7.48 5.09 9.87
C CYS A 60 6.97 3.76 10.48
N ALA A 61 6.02 3.10 9.83
CA ALA A 61 5.50 1.82 10.27
C ALA A 61 6.27 0.65 9.64
N ASN A 62 6.34 -0.47 10.35
CA ASN A 62 7.00 -1.69 9.87
C ASN A 62 6.19 -2.42 8.79
N GLU A 63 4.88 -2.23 8.82
CA GLU A 63 3.92 -2.68 7.82
C GLU A 63 2.92 -1.56 7.55
N ILE A 64 2.45 -1.47 6.31
CA ILE A 64 1.47 -0.48 5.88
C ILE A 64 0.37 -1.15 5.07
N PRO A 65 -0.89 -0.67 5.16
CA PRO A 65 -1.95 -1.15 4.29
C PRO A 65 -1.66 -0.73 2.84
N CYS A 66 -1.80 -1.66 1.91
CA CYS A 66 -1.66 -1.48 0.47
C CYS A 66 -2.71 -2.36 -0.21
N LEU A 67 -3.67 -1.75 -0.92
CA LEU A 67 -4.71 -2.44 -1.68
C LEU A 67 -5.56 -3.47 -0.90
N GLY A 68 -5.77 -3.21 0.39
CA GLY A 68 -6.56 -4.09 1.26
C GLY A 68 -5.79 -5.32 1.76
N ASP A 69 -4.48 -5.34 1.61
CA ASP A 69 -3.56 -6.25 2.28
C ASP A 69 -2.48 -5.44 3.03
N PHE A 70 -1.69 -6.05 3.89
CA PHE A 70 -0.58 -5.40 4.60
C PHE A 70 0.75 -5.75 3.94
N VAL A 71 1.56 -4.72 3.68
CA VAL A 71 2.90 -4.88 3.11
C VAL A 71 3.92 -4.41 4.12
N GLY A 72 4.85 -5.29 4.49
CA GLY A 72 5.93 -5.00 5.43
C GLY A 72 7.25 -5.61 4.99
N ARG A 73 8.25 -5.56 5.87
CA ARG A 73 9.58 -6.12 5.58
C ARG A 73 9.60 -7.62 5.32
N ASP A 74 8.71 -8.36 6.00
CA ASP A 74 8.62 -9.81 5.87
C ASP A 74 7.73 -10.27 4.70
N GLY A 75 7.30 -9.32 3.85
CA GLY A 75 6.50 -9.58 2.66
C GLY A 75 5.08 -9.06 2.77
N VAL A 76 4.17 -9.72 2.06
CA VAL A 76 2.75 -9.35 1.98
C VAL A 76 1.94 -10.28 2.88
N ARG A 77 1.14 -9.68 3.77
CA ARG A 77 0.22 -10.38 4.66
C ARG A 77 -1.21 -9.98 4.29
N VAL A 78 -2.05 -10.96 4.01
CA VAL A 78 -3.48 -10.73 3.72
C VAL A 78 -4.16 -10.15 4.97
N ASP A 79 -5.08 -9.22 4.76
CA ASP A 79 -5.90 -8.68 5.84
C ASP A 79 -6.74 -9.81 6.49
N PRO A 80 -6.62 -10.05 7.81
CA PRO A 80 -7.39 -11.09 8.48
C PRO A 80 -8.91 -10.89 8.37
N ASP A 81 -9.41 -9.66 8.26
CA ASP A 81 -10.84 -9.39 8.07
C ASP A 81 -11.31 -9.82 6.68
N LYS A 82 -10.45 -9.66 5.66
CA LYS A 82 -10.70 -10.17 4.31
C LYS A 82 -10.72 -11.71 4.32
N VAL A 83 -9.81 -12.35 5.05
CA VAL A 83 -9.81 -13.82 5.23
C VAL A 83 -11.09 -14.28 5.96
N GLN A 84 -11.48 -13.57 7.00
CA GLN A 84 -12.68 -13.88 7.78
C GLN A 84 -13.93 -13.75 6.92
N THR A 85 -14.05 -12.65 6.17
CA THR A 85 -15.16 -12.42 5.23
C THR A 85 -15.29 -13.59 4.24
N ILE A 86 -14.18 -14.03 3.63
CA ILE A 86 -14.19 -15.17 2.69
C ILE A 86 -14.64 -16.48 3.36
N LYS A 87 -14.34 -16.67 4.65
CA LYS A 87 -14.75 -17.87 5.40
C LYS A 87 -16.22 -17.85 5.79
N THR A 88 -16.77 -16.69 6.14
CA THR A 88 -18.13 -16.56 6.68
C THR A 88 -19.17 -16.16 5.63
N ASP A 89 -18.74 -15.79 4.42
CA ASP A 89 -19.66 -15.39 3.35
C ASP A 89 -20.47 -16.59 2.83
N PRO A 90 -21.80 -16.60 3.02
CA PRO A 90 -22.65 -17.74 2.66
C PRO A 90 -22.78 -17.94 1.14
N TYR A 91 -22.52 -16.91 0.33
CA TYR A 91 -22.50 -17.01 -1.12
C TYR A 91 -21.20 -17.66 -1.62
N LEU A 92 -20.06 -17.34 -0.98
CA LEU A 92 -18.78 -17.99 -1.26
C LEU A 92 -18.74 -19.47 -0.82
N GLU A 93 -19.47 -19.83 0.25
CA GLU A 93 -19.70 -21.25 0.59
C GLU A 93 -20.45 -22.01 -0.52
N LEU A 94 -21.49 -21.41 -1.09
CA LEU A 94 -22.31 -22.05 -2.12
C LEU A 94 -21.48 -22.40 -3.36
N LYS A 95 -20.57 -21.49 -3.76
CA LYS A 95 -19.67 -21.67 -4.90
C LYS A 95 -18.60 -22.74 -4.65
N ARG A 96 -18.11 -22.88 -3.41
CA ARG A 96 -17.21 -23.97 -3.01
C ARG A 96 -17.90 -25.34 -3.07
N ARG A 97 -19.15 -25.42 -2.62
CA ARG A 97 -19.95 -26.66 -2.68
C ARG A 97 -20.28 -27.06 -4.12
N SER A 98 -20.55 -26.10 -5.00
CA SER A 98 -20.81 -26.40 -6.42
C SER A 98 -19.59 -26.92 -7.18
N THR A 99 -18.37 -26.46 -6.85
CA THR A 99 -17.13 -26.95 -7.49
C THR A 99 -16.66 -28.30 -6.93
N ALA A 100 -17.02 -28.63 -5.70
CA ALA A 100 -16.71 -29.93 -5.09
C ALA A 100 -17.60 -31.09 -5.59
N SER A 101 -18.66 -30.78 -6.37
CA SER A 101 -19.59 -31.78 -6.90
C SER A 101 -19.22 -32.32 -8.29
N TRP A 102 -18.09 -31.90 -8.86
CA TRP A 102 -17.58 -32.32 -10.17
C TRP A 102 -16.20 -33.00 -10.11
N VAL A 103 -15.84 -33.57 -8.95
CA VAL A 103 -14.67 -34.45 -8.79
C VAL A 103 -15.12 -35.80 -8.26
#